data_AF-A0A8T6UPA9-F1
#
_entry.id   AF-A0A8T6UPA9-F1
#
_cell.length_a   1.000
_cell.length_b   1.000
_cell.length_c   1.000
_cell.angle_alpha   90.00
_cell.angle_beta   90.00
_cell.angle_gamma   90.00
#
_symmetry.space_group_name_H-M   'P 1'
#
loop_
_entity.id
_entity.type
_entity.pdbx_description
1 polymer ?
#
loop_
_entity_poly.entity_id
_entity_poly.type
_entity_poly.pdbx_seq_one_letter_code
_entity_poly.pdbx_strand_id
1 'polypeptide(L)'
;MVFPVETEERVKRRALSVCQDHLRKVMTITRKVSQLIDSFVKDDKKSAQRLFEEIRESEEEVDRARRTVSQELAEIGAILMSREDFLRFTNLTSEIADFCEGIAFRLLEIMERG
;
A
#
# COMPACT_ATOMS: atom_id res chain seq x y z
N MET A 1 3.32 -8.84 -37.02
CA MET A 1 3.46 -7.38 -36.82
C MET A 1 2.43 -7.01 -35.76
N VAL A 2 2.83 -6.48 -34.60
CA VAL A 2 1.89 -6.08 -33.53
C VAL A 2 1.52 -4.62 -33.76
N PHE A 3 0.23 -4.29 -33.71
CA PHE A 3 -0.21 -2.92 -33.96
C PHE A 3 0.08 -2.01 -32.74
N PRO A 4 0.32 -0.70 -32.94
CA PRO A 4 0.58 0.24 -31.83
C PRO A 4 -0.52 0.22 -30.74
N VAL A 5 -1.78 0.11 -31.15
CA VAL A 5 -2.94 0.02 -30.24
C VAL A 5 -2.92 -1.24 -29.38
N GLU A 6 -2.55 -2.40 -29.96
CA GLU A 6 -2.42 -3.66 -29.22
C GLU A 6 -1.27 -3.59 -28.19
N THR A 7 -0.24 -2.78 -28.48
CA THR A 7 0.89 -2.57 -27.59
C THR A 7 0.48 -1.69 -26.40
N GLU A 8 -0.27 -0.61 -26.63
CA GLU A 8 -0.80 0.26 -25.57
C GLU A 8 -1.75 -0.49 -24.62
N GLU A 9 -2.71 -1.25 -25.16
CA GLU A 9 -3.63 -2.06 -24.35
C GLU A 9 -2.89 -3.08 -23.46
N ARG A 10 -1.84 -3.71 -23.99
CA ARG A 10 -1.02 -4.66 -23.22
C ARG A 10 -0.26 -3.98 -22.08
N VAL A 11 0.36 -2.83 -22.31
CA VAL A 11 1.06 -2.11 -21.24
C VAL A 11 0.10 -1.56 -20.20
N LYS A 12 -1.10 -1.12 -20.61
CA LYS A 12 -2.16 -0.69 -19.70
C LYS A 12 -2.60 -1.82 -18.76
N ARG A 13 -2.77 -3.05 -19.28
CA ARG A 13 -3.07 -4.22 -18.44
C ARG A 13 -1.96 -4.53 -17.44
N ARG A 14 -0.69 -4.42 -17.86
CA ARG A 14 0.46 -4.59 -16.95
C ARG A 14 0.46 -3.53 -15.85
N ALA A 15 0.28 -2.25 -16.20
CA ALA A 15 0.17 -1.14 -15.24
C ALA A 15 -0.98 -1.34 -14.24
N LEU A 16 -2.16 -1.76 -14.72
CA LEU A 16 -3.29 -2.10 -13.86
C LEU A 16 -2.96 -3.25 -12.89
N SER A 17 -2.31 -4.31 -13.38
CA SER A 17 -1.96 -5.47 -12.54
C SER A 17 -1.05 -5.06 -11.38
N VAL A 18 0.02 -4.29 -11.66
CA VAL A 18 0.95 -3.88 -10.60
C VAL A 18 0.32 -2.91 -9.61
N CYS A 19 -0.58 -2.03 -10.06
CA CYS A 19 -1.34 -1.15 -9.17
C CYS A 19 -2.34 -1.93 -8.30
N GLN A 20 -2.96 -2.98 -8.84
CA GLN A 20 -3.85 -3.85 -8.07
C GLN A 20 -3.09 -4.63 -7.00
N ASP A 21 -1.89 -5.11 -7.31
CA ASP A 21 -1.03 -5.80 -6.34
C ASP A 21 -0.59 -4.86 -5.21
N HIS A 22 -0.22 -3.62 -5.54
CA HIS A 22 0.02 -2.56 -4.55
C HIS A 22 -1.22 -2.31 -3.68
N LEU A 23 -2.39 -2.10 -4.27
CA LEU A 23 -3.62 -1.85 -3.53
C LEU A 23 -4.00 -3.02 -2.59
N ARG A 24 -3.75 -4.28 -3.01
CA ARG A 24 -3.96 -5.44 -2.14
C ARG A 24 -3.14 -5.34 -0.86
N LYS A 25 -1.90 -4.86 -0.93
CA LYS A 25 -1.03 -4.64 0.24
C LYS A 25 -1.55 -3.51 1.13
N VAL A 26 -2.00 -2.40 0.53
CA VAL A 26 -2.67 -1.30 1.26
C VAL A 26 -3.91 -1.81 2.03
N MET A 27 -4.71 -2.67 1.40
CA MET A 27 -5.87 -3.26 2.07
C MET A 27 -5.48 -4.25 3.18
N THR A 28 -4.33 -4.93 3.06
CA THR A 28 -3.81 -5.82 4.11
C THR A 28 -3.44 -5.04 5.37
N ILE A 29 -2.68 -3.95 5.26
CA ILE A 29 -2.32 -3.11 6.41
C ILE A 29 -3.56 -2.47 7.05
N THR A 30 -4.52 -2.02 6.23
CA THR A 30 -5.81 -1.46 6.73
C THR A 30 -6.57 -2.46 7.61
N ARG A 31 -6.60 -3.75 7.25
CA ARG A 31 -7.26 -4.79 8.07
C ARG A 31 -6.56 -5.03 9.40
N LYS A 32 -5.22 -4.92 9.44
CA LYS A 32 -4.45 -5.07 10.69
C LYS A 32 -4.77 -3.95 11.68
N VAL A 33 -5.03 -2.73 11.22
CA VAL A 33 -5.47 -1.63 12.09
C VAL A 33 -6.78 -1.95 12.80
N SER A 34 -7.74 -2.58 12.11
CA SER A 34 -8.98 -3.03 12.77
C SER A 34 -8.72 -4.02 13.91
N GLN A 35 -7.80 -4.96 13.71
CA GLN A 35 -7.41 -5.93 14.73
C GLN A 35 -6.68 -5.24 15.90
N LEU A 36 -5.86 -4.23 15.60
CA LEU A 36 -5.17 -3.44 16.62
C LEU A 36 -6.15 -2.67 17.48
N ILE A 37 -7.20 -2.08 16.88
CA ILE A 37 -8.27 -1.40 17.62
C ILE A 37 -8.98 -2.39 18.56
N ASP A 38 -9.23 -3.63 18.13
CA ASP A 38 -9.81 -4.65 19.01
C ASP A 38 -8.89 -5.00 20.19
N SER A 39 -7.58 -5.12 19.95
CA SER A 39 -6.59 -5.34 21.02
C SER A 39 -6.52 -4.15 21.97
N PHE A 40 -6.57 -2.92 21.44
CA PHE A 40 -6.60 -1.68 22.21
C PHE A 40 -7.80 -1.63 23.15
N VAL A 41 -9.01 -1.88 22.65
CA VAL A 41 -10.24 -1.87 23.45
C VAL A 41 -10.23 -2.93 24.56
N LYS A 42 -9.55 -4.06 24.33
CA LYS A 42 -9.42 -5.17 25.30
C LYS A 42 -8.24 -5.00 26.26
N ASP A 43 -7.47 -3.92 26.16
CA ASP A 43 -6.20 -3.71 26.87
C ASP A 43 -5.20 -4.87 26.69
N ASP A 44 -5.23 -5.56 25.55
CA ASP A 44 -4.29 -6.64 25.23
C ASP A 44 -3.00 -6.04 24.64
N LYS A 45 -2.15 -5.51 25.53
CA LYS A 45 -0.88 -4.86 25.19
C LYS A 45 0.06 -5.77 24.38
N LYS A 46 0.08 -7.07 24.67
CA LYS A 46 0.95 -8.04 23.97
C LYS A 46 0.51 -8.23 22.52
N SER A 47 -0.79 -8.36 22.27
CA SER A 47 -1.28 -8.44 20.89
C SER A 47 -1.15 -7.11 20.16
N ALA A 48 -1.36 -5.98 20.84
CA ALA A 48 -1.17 -4.66 20.26
C ALA A 48 0.28 -4.43 19.79
N GLN A 49 1.28 -4.78 20.60
CA GLN A 49 2.70 -4.69 20.23
C GLN A 49 3.04 -5.53 19.00
N ARG A 50 2.59 -6.80 18.98
CA ARG A 50 2.78 -7.68 17.82
C ARG A 50 2.14 -7.12 16.55
N LEU A 51 0.89 -6.64 16.65
CA LEU A 51 0.19 -6.04 15.52
C LEU A 51 0.86 -4.75 15.03
N PHE A 52 1.45 -3.97 15.92
CA PHE A 52 2.23 -2.78 15.53
C PHE A 52 3.45 -3.17 14.68
N GLU A 53 4.23 -4.17 15.10
CA GLU A 53 5.36 -4.69 14.31
C GLU A 53 4.90 -5.19 12.92
N GLU A 54 3.83 -5.99 12.89
CA GLU A 54 3.25 -6.49 11.64
C GLU A 54 2.73 -5.37 10.72
N ILE A 55 2.27 -4.25 11.27
CA ILE A 55 1.82 -3.07 10.52
C ILE A 55 3.03 -2.37 9.91
N ARG A 56 4.12 -2.18 10.67
CA ARG A 56 5.36 -1.59 10.15
C ARG A 56 5.94 -2.40 8.99
N GLU A 57 6.02 -3.73 9.14
CA GLU A 57 6.48 -4.60 8.04
C GLU A 57 5.58 -4.51 6.80
N SER A 58 4.26 -4.35 7.01
CA SER A 58 3.31 -4.19 5.90
C SER A 58 3.44 -2.84 5.20
N GLU A 59 3.77 -1.78 5.95
CA GLU A 59 4.05 -0.46 5.40
C GLU A 59 5.27 -0.56 4.47
N GLU A 60 6.37 -1.17 4.92
CA GLU A 60 7.57 -1.37 4.09
C GLU A 60 7.28 -2.19 2.81
N GLU A 61 6.33 -3.13 2.88
CA GLU A 61 5.85 -3.86 1.69
C GLU A 61 5.05 -2.98 0.72
N VAL A 62 4.15 -2.13 1.23
CA VAL A 62 3.43 -1.14 0.40
C VAL A 62 4.43 -0.21 -0.27
N ASP A 63 5.46 0.19 0.47
CA ASP A 63 6.49 1.10 0.04
C ASP A 63 7.36 0.51 -1.10
N ARG A 64 7.73 -0.77 -0.95
CA ARG A 64 8.38 -1.54 -2.02
C ARG A 64 7.48 -1.68 -3.24
N ALA A 65 6.20 -2.00 -3.06
CA ALA A 65 5.27 -2.14 -4.18
C ALA A 65 5.05 -0.81 -4.92
N ARG A 66 4.99 0.32 -4.21
CA ARG A 66 4.93 1.67 -4.81
C ARG A 66 6.15 1.92 -5.70
N ARG A 67 7.36 1.57 -5.22
CA ARG A 67 8.60 1.68 -6.02
C ARG A 67 8.55 0.81 -7.27
N THR A 68 8.06 -0.43 -7.16
CA THR A 68 7.86 -1.31 -8.32
C THR A 68 6.91 -0.71 -9.35
N VAL A 69 5.76 -0.18 -8.93
CA VAL A 69 4.82 0.48 -9.85
C VAL A 69 5.50 1.67 -10.55
N SER A 70 6.23 2.51 -9.83
CA SER A 70 6.95 3.65 -10.42
C SER A 70 8.00 3.23 -11.44
N GLN A 71 8.75 2.16 -11.17
CA GLN A 71 9.75 1.60 -12.10
C GLN A 71 9.09 1.07 -13.37
N GLU A 72 8.03 0.28 -13.22
CA GLU A 72 7.24 -0.29 -14.33
C GLU A 72 6.67 0.80 -15.24
N LEU A 73 6.10 1.87 -14.66
CA LEU A 73 5.57 3.00 -15.43
C LEU A 73 6.68 3.81 -16.12
N ALA A 74 7.86 3.92 -15.50
CA ALA A 74 9.01 4.57 -16.12
C ALA A 74 9.54 3.76 -17.33
N GLU A 75 9.59 2.43 -17.22
CA GLU A 75 9.98 1.53 -18.32
C GLU A 75 9.00 1.56 -19.49
N ILE A 76 7.68 1.62 -19.22
CA ILE A 76 6.65 1.77 -20.25
C ILE A 76 6.80 3.11 -20.99
N GLY A 77 7.22 4.17 -20.29
CA GLY A 77 7.56 5.44 -20.90
C GLY A 77 6.37 6.13 -21.56
N ALA A 78 6.57 6.65 -22.77
CA ALA A 78 5.55 7.42 -23.51
C ALA A 78 4.47 6.55 -24.18
N ILE A 79 4.61 5.21 -24.13
CA ILE A 79 3.64 4.29 -24.74
C ILE A 79 2.28 4.38 -24.04
N LEU A 80 2.27 4.66 -22.73
CA LEU A 80 1.05 4.78 -21.93
C LEU A 80 0.81 6.26 -21.58
N MET A 81 -0.09 6.92 -22.30
CA MET A 81 -0.39 8.33 -22.06
C MET A 81 -0.94 8.59 -20.65
N SER A 82 -1.68 7.64 -20.09
CA SER A 82 -2.28 7.75 -18.75
C SER A 82 -1.34 7.36 -17.59
N ARG A 83 -0.02 7.23 -17.82
CA ARG A 83 0.93 6.80 -16.78
C ARG A 83 0.91 7.67 -15.52
N GLU A 84 0.64 8.96 -15.68
CA GLU A 84 0.58 9.91 -14.56
C GLU A 84 -0.62 9.61 -13.64
N ASP A 85 -1.74 9.16 -14.20
CA ASP A 85 -2.91 8.77 -13.41
C ASP A 85 -2.61 7.54 -12.55
N PHE A 86 -1.84 6.57 -13.08
CA PHE A 86 -1.39 5.40 -12.31
C PHE A 86 -0.40 5.77 -11.20
N LEU A 87 0.54 6.68 -11.47
CA LEU A 87 1.45 7.20 -10.45
C LEU A 87 0.67 7.92 -9.34
N ARG A 88 -0.25 8.82 -9.72
CA ARG A 88 -1.08 9.57 -8.76
C ARG A 88 -1.93 8.63 -7.92
N PHE A 89 -2.58 7.64 -8.53
CA PHE A 89 -3.35 6.62 -7.82
C PHE A 89 -2.49 5.87 -6.79
N THR A 90 -1.33 5.39 -7.20
CA THR A 90 -0.43 4.60 -6.33
C THR A 90 0.08 5.44 -5.16
N ASN A 91 0.44 6.70 -5.41
CA ASN A 91 0.89 7.61 -4.35
C ASN A 91 -0.22 7.89 -3.33
N LEU A 92 -1.43 8.27 -3.79
CA LEU A 92 -2.56 8.56 -2.89
C LEU A 92 -2.99 7.33 -2.09
N THR A 93 -2.99 6.15 -2.70
CA THR A 93 -3.36 4.92 -1.99
C THR A 93 -2.25 4.45 -1.04
N SER A 94 -0.98 4.78 -1.28
CA SER A 94 0.11 4.55 -0.32
C SER A 94 -0.04 5.37 0.96
N GLU A 95 -0.55 6.60 0.91
CA GLU A 95 -0.77 7.43 2.12
C GLU A 95 -1.68 6.75 3.14
N ILE A 96 -2.58 5.86 2.68
CA ILE A 96 -3.42 5.05 3.58
C ILE A 96 -2.55 4.17 4.49
N ALA A 97 -1.46 3.60 3.98
CA ALA A 97 -0.53 2.78 4.76
C ALA A 97 0.24 3.63 5.79
N ASP A 98 0.71 4.81 5.39
CA ASP A 98 1.37 5.77 6.29
C ASP A 98 0.44 6.16 7.46
N PHE A 99 -0.85 6.42 7.17
CA PHE A 99 -1.84 6.67 8.20
C PHE A 99 -2.09 5.46 9.09
N CYS A 100 -2.08 4.25 8.54
CA CYS A 100 -2.23 3.02 9.33
C CYS A 100 -1.08 2.84 10.33
N GLU A 101 0.16 3.05 9.91
CA GLU A 101 1.33 3.02 10.81
C GLU A 101 1.22 4.11 11.89
N GLY A 102 0.84 5.33 11.50
CA GLY A 102 0.65 6.44 12.44
C GLY A 102 -0.45 6.19 13.47
N ILE A 103 -1.57 5.58 13.08
CA ILE A 103 -2.63 5.13 14.01
C ILE A 103 -2.05 4.10 14.97
N ALA A 104 -1.32 3.11 14.44
CA ALA A 104 -0.81 2.02 15.24
C ALA A 104 0.19 2.48 16.31
N PHE A 105 1.11 3.37 15.92
CA PHE A 105 2.05 4.03 16.83
C PHE A 105 1.31 4.77 17.97
N ARG A 106 0.30 5.59 17.62
CA ARG A 106 -0.43 6.39 18.61
C ARG A 106 -1.23 5.52 19.58
N LEU A 107 -1.88 4.47 19.10
CA LEU A 107 -2.63 3.55 19.98
C LEU A 107 -1.69 2.86 20.98
N LEU A 108 -0.51 2.43 20.52
CA LEU A 108 0.45 1.78 21.40
C LEU A 108 0.99 2.74 22.48
N GLU A 109 1.37 3.96 22.11
CA GLU A 109 1.80 4.99 23.07
C GLU A 109 0.73 5.31 24.11
N ILE A 110 -0.55 5.33 23.73
CA ILE A 110 -1.65 5.52 24.67
C ILE A 110 -1.70 4.35 25.67
N MET A 111 -1.57 3.11 25.20
CA MET A 111 -1.58 1.93 26.06
C MET A 111 -0.36 1.84 26.97
N GLU A 112 0.80 2.36 26.58
CA GLU A 112 2.01 2.33 27.42
C GLU A 112 1.98 3.38 28.55
N ARG A 113 1.26 4.50 28.32
CA ARG A 113 1.16 5.62 29.27
C ARG A 113 -0.08 5.58 30.16
N GLY A 114 -1.08 4.76 29.80
CA GLY A 114 -2.30 4.49 30.57
C GLY A 114 -2.17 3.27 31.47
#